data_AF-A0A3N5YPK5-F1
#
_entry.id   AF-A0A3N5YPK5-F1
#
_cell.length_a   1.000
_cell.length_b   1.000
_cell.length_c   1.000
_cell.angle_alpha   90.00
_cell.angle_beta   90.00
_cell.angle_gamma   90.00
#
_symmetry.space_group_name_H-M   'P 1'
#
loop_
_entity.id
_entity.type
_entity.pdbx_description
1 polymer ?
#
loop_
_entity_poly.entity_id
_entity_poly.type
_entity_poly.pdbx_seq_one_letter_code
_entity_poly.pdbx_strand_id
1 'polypeptide(L)'
;MVLTSGKAPAGEREELATRVRMLASLVRDVALVAQGGGDEDLANRDLAGELAGFAAAFDNQRAVRAYACADQALAALRRNASPKVVAAWLAVQL
;
A
#
# COMPACT_ATOMS: atom_id res chain seq x y z
N MET A 1 -24.46 20.83 13.05
CA MET A 1 -23.13 21.46 13.00
C MET A 1 -22.10 20.35 12.79
N VAL A 2 -21.77 20.06 11.53
CA VAL A 2 -20.79 19.02 11.18
C VAL A 2 -19.41 19.64 11.39
N LEU A 3 -18.74 19.26 12.46
CA LEU A 3 -17.32 19.56 12.64
C LEU A 3 -16.55 18.67 11.67
N THR A 4 -16.18 19.21 10.51
CA THR A 4 -15.04 18.68 9.77
C THR A 4 -13.85 18.84 10.69
N SER A 5 -13.51 17.76 11.42
CA SER A 5 -12.26 17.69 12.17
C SER A 5 -11.15 17.66 11.15
N GLY A 6 -10.66 18.84 10.75
CA GLY A 6 -9.45 18.97 9.98
C GLY A 6 -8.32 18.44 10.85
N LYS A 7 -7.89 17.21 10.61
CA LYS A 7 -6.69 16.66 11.27
C LYS A 7 -5.54 17.62 10.99
N ALA A 8 -4.68 17.84 11.98
CA ALA A 8 -3.44 18.55 11.74
C ALA A 8 -2.69 17.88 10.57
N PRO A 9 -1.98 18.64 9.71
CA PRO A 9 -1.30 18.08 8.54
C PRO A 9 -0.36 16.90 8.86
N ALA A 10 0.20 16.86 10.07
CA ALA A 10 0.98 15.73 10.57
C ALA A 10 0.14 14.46 10.79
N GLY A 11 -1.08 14.59 11.31
CA GLY A 11 -2.01 13.49 11.50
C GLY A 11 -2.50 12.89 10.18
N GLU A 12 -2.73 13.71 9.16
CA GLU A 12 -3.06 13.23 7.81
C GLU A 12 -1.88 12.49 7.16
N ARG A 13 -0.65 12.97 7.35
CA ARG A 13 0.57 12.27 6.88
C ARG A 13 0.72 10.90 7.52
N GLU A 14 0.56 10.79 8.83
CA GLU A 14 0.71 9.49 9.51
C GLU A 14 -0.40 8.51 9.13
N GLU A 15 -1.63 9.02 8.96
CA GLU A 15 -2.75 8.20 8.52
C GLU A 15 -2.51 7.65 7.10
N LEU A 16 -2.05 8.49 6.17
CA LEU A 16 -1.67 8.03 4.84
C LEU A 16 -0.48 7.07 4.88
N ALA A 17 0.55 7.36 5.69
CA ALA A 17 1.70 6.47 5.84
C ALA A 17 1.27 5.09 6.34
N THR A 18 0.31 5.02 7.26
CA THR A 18 -0.25 3.76 7.75
C THR A 18 -0.93 2.97 6.62
N ARG A 19 -1.76 3.65 5.81
CA ARG A 19 -2.41 3.01 4.65
C ARG A 19 -1.42 2.53 3.59
N VAL A 20 -0.36 3.30 3.33
CA VAL A 20 0.69 2.90 2.39
C VAL A 20 1.45 1.67 2.89
N ARG A 21 1.71 1.56 4.20
CA ARG A 21 2.32 0.33 4.79
C ARG A 21 1.39 -0.88 4.65
N MET A 22 0.08 -0.70 4.88
CA MET A 22 -0.92 -1.76 4.66
C MET A 22 -0.94 -2.20 3.19
N LEU A 23 -0.95 -1.25 2.25
CA LEU A 23 -0.87 -1.56 0.82
C LEU A 23 0.42 -2.33 0.48
N ALA A 24 1.57 -1.92 1.00
CA ALA A 24 2.84 -2.61 0.77
C ALA A 24 2.82 -4.06 1.31
N SER A 25 2.15 -4.29 2.44
CA SER A 25 1.90 -5.63 2.98
C SER A 25 1.06 -6.48 2.03
N LEU A 26 -0.04 -5.94 1.50
CA LEU A 26 -0.90 -6.64 0.53
C LEU A 26 -0.16 -6.95 -0.77
N VAL A 27 0.61 -6.00 -1.31
CA VAL A 27 1.42 -6.21 -2.53
C VAL A 27 2.45 -7.31 -2.32
N ARG A 28 3.09 -7.38 -1.14
CA ARG A 28 4.01 -8.46 -0.79
C ARG A 28 3.30 -9.81 -0.81
N ASP A 29 2.14 -9.90 -0.18
CA ASP A 29 1.37 -11.15 -0.10
C ASP A 29 0.88 -11.61 -1.48
N VAL A 30 0.38 -10.70 -2.33
CA VAL A 30 0.02 -11.03 -3.72
C VAL A 30 1.23 -11.58 -4.49
N ALA A 31 2.41 -10.99 -4.30
CA ALA A 31 3.65 -11.47 -4.93
C ALA A 31 4.07 -12.85 -4.42
N LEU A 32 3.87 -13.15 -3.13
CA LEU A 32 4.12 -14.47 -2.56
C LEU A 32 3.19 -15.52 -3.17
N VAL A 33 1.89 -15.23 -3.24
CA VAL A 33 0.90 -16.13 -3.85
C VAL A 33 1.19 -16.35 -5.34
N ALA A 34 1.53 -15.30 -6.09
CA ALA A 34 1.87 -15.40 -7.51
C ALA A 34 3.10 -16.29 -7.77
N GLN A 35 4.00 -16.44 -6.78
CA GLN A 35 5.17 -17.31 -6.84
C GLN A 35 4.92 -18.72 -6.28
N GLY A 36 3.67 -19.04 -5.92
CA GLY A 36 3.31 -20.34 -5.35
C GLY A 36 3.66 -20.50 -3.87
N GLY A 37 3.82 -19.39 -3.13
CA GLY A 37 3.98 -19.40 -1.68
C GLY A 37 2.73 -19.90 -0.95
N GLY A 38 2.91 -20.50 0.22
CA GLY A 38 1.82 -21.03 1.05
C GLY A 38 1.13 -19.96 1.90
N ASP A 39 -0.11 -20.22 2.30
CA ASP A 39 -0.92 -19.31 3.12
C ASP A 39 -0.29 -19.00 4.48
N GLU A 40 0.57 -19.88 4.99
CA GLU A 40 1.30 -19.67 6.24
C GLU A 40 2.32 -18.52 6.18
N ASP A 41 2.76 -18.13 4.99
CA ASP A 41 3.75 -17.06 4.81
C ASP A 41 3.11 -15.67 4.63
N LEU A 42 1.78 -15.60 4.47
CA LEU A 42 1.05 -14.35 4.26
C LEU A 42 0.97 -13.53 5.54
N ALA A 43 1.20 -12.21 5.42
CA ALA A 43 0.97 -11.27 6.50
C ALA A 43 -0.53 -11.04 6.77
N ASN A 44 -1.37 -11.17 5.74
CA ASN A 44 -2.82 -10.96 5.75
C ASN A 44 -3.54 -12.29 5.42
N ARG A 45 -3.31 -13.31 6.25
CA ARG A 45 -3.83 -14.68 6.03
C ARG A 45 -5.36 -14.74 5.92
N ASP A 46 -6.04 -13.83 6.61
CA ASP A 46 -7.49 -13.65 6.55
C ASP A 46 -8.00 -13.27 5.16
N LEU A 47 -7.13 -12.73 4.29
CA LEU A 47 -7.45 -12.31 2.93
C LEU A 47 -6.90 -13.27 1.86
N ALA A 48 -6.40 -14.46 2.23
CA ALA A 48 -5.72 -15.38 1.30
C ALA A 48 -6.53 -15.68 0.02
N GLY A 49 -7.83 -15.92 0.16
CA GLY A 49 -8.72 -16.20 -0.98
C GLY A 49 -8.87 -15.02 -1.95
N GLU A 50 -8.87 -13.79 -1.42
CA GLU A 50 -8.96 -12.57 -2.25
C GLU A 50 -7.63 -12.27 -2.93
N LEU A 51 -6.51 -12.46 -2.20
CA LEU A 51 -5.15 -12.30 -2.71
C LEU A 51 -4.88 -13.25 -3.89
N ALA A 52 -5.38 -14.49 -3.84
CA ALA A 52 -5.30 -15.44 -4.95
C ALA A 52 -6.01 -14.93 -6.22
N GLY A 53 -7.11 -14.18 -6.08
CA GLY A 53 -7.80 -13.55 -7.21
C GLY A 53 -6.97 -12.45 -7.89
N PHE A 54 -6.09 -11.77 -7.14
CA PHE A 54 -5.20 -10.74 -7.67
C PHE A 54 -3.87 -11.27 -8.21
N ALA A 55 -3.42 -12.45 -7.74
CA ALA A 55 -2.14 -13.04 -8.09
C ALA A 55 -1.95 -13.19 -9.61
N ALA A 56 -3.00 -13.55 -10.35
CA ALA A 56 -2.94 -13.69 -11.81
C ALA A 56 -2.72 -12.35 -12.55
N ALA A 57 -3.11 -11.22 -11.95
CA ALA A 57 -3.00 -9.88 -12.53
C ALA A 57 -1.74 -9.11 -12.09
N PHE A 58 -0.98 -9.67 -11.14
CA PHE A 58 0.26 -9.12 -10.63
C PHE A 58 1.42 -10.02 -11.00
N ASP A 59 2.04 -9.75 -12.16
CA ASP A 59 3.34 -10.33 -12.45
C ASP A 59 4.40 -9.81 -11.46
N ASN A 60 5.53 -10.53 -11.37
CA ASN A 60 6.62 -10.19 -10.46
C ASN A 60 7.14 -8.76 -10.66
N GLN A 61 7.14 -8.24 -11.90
CA GLN A 61 7.62 -6.88 -12.16
C GLN A 61 6.64 -5.83 -11.62
N ARG A 62 5.33 -6.07 -11.77
CA ARG A 62 4.30 -5.17 -11.27
C ARG A 62 4.33 -5.10 -9.74
N ALA A 63 4.48 -6.24 -9.07
CA ALA A 63 4.62 -6.27 -7.62
C ALA A 63 5.85 -5.49 -7.13
N VAL A 64 7.01 -5.67 -7.76
CA VAL A 64 8.24 -4.92 -7.42
C VAL A 64 8.06 -3.42 -7.63
N ARG A 65 7.45 -3.00 -8.75
CA ARG A 65 7.17 -1.58 -9.02
C ARG A 65 6.21 -0.99 -7.99
N ALA A 66 5.12 -1.68 -7.68
CA ALA A 66 4.14 -1.24 -6.69
C ALA A 66 4.79 -1.08 -5.29
N TYR A 67 5.63 -2.03 -4.90
CA TYR A 67 6.36 -1.95 -3.62
C TYR A 67 7.35 -0.78 -3.59
N ALA A 68 8.10 -0.56 -4.68
CA ALA A 68 9.01 0.58 -4.80
C ALA A 68 8.27 1.94 -4.73
N CYS A 69 7.10 2.03 -5.37
CA CYS A 69 6.27 3.24 -5.29
C CYS A 69 5.74 3.49 -3.87
N ALA A 70 5.37 2.43 -3.14
CA ALA A 70 4.98 2.54 -1.74
C ALA A 70 6.15 3.04 -0.85
N ASP A 71 7.37 2.53 -1.04
CA ASP A 71 8.54 3.02 -0.31
C ASP A 71 8.84 4.49 -0.60
N GLN A 72 8.78 4.90 -1.87
CA GLN A 72 8.96 6.29 -2.28
C GLN A 72 7.88 7.20 -1.68
N ALA A 73 6.63 6.75 -1.62
CA ALA A 73 5.54 7.48 -0.96
C ALA A 73 5.83 7.69 0.53
N LEU A 74 6.29 6.65 1.24
CA LEU A 74 6.67 6.74 2.66
C LEU A 74 7.84 7.71 2.87
N ALA A 75 8.85 7.66 2.01
CA ALA A 75 9.99 8.58 2.05
C ALA A 75 9.54 10.03 1.83
N ALA A 76 8.64 10.28 0.89
CA ALA A 76 8.08 11.61 0.63
C ALA A 76 7.29 12.14 1.84
N LEU A 77 6.46 11.31 2.47
CA LEU A 77 5.70 11.70 3.67
C LEU A 77 6.61 12.05 4.85
N ARG A 78 7.69 11.27 5.06
CA ARG A 78 8.72 11.58 6.07
C ARG A 78 9.42 12.92 5.81
N ARG A 79 9.54 13.32 4.54
CA ARG A 79 10.08 14.62 4.11
C ARG A 79 9.05 15.75 4.10
N ASN A 80 7.92 15.59 4.79
CA ASN A 80 6.83 16.56 4.89
C ASN A 80 6.12 16.88 3.56
N ALA A 81 6.15 15.97 2.58
CA ALA A 81 5.34 16.11 1.38
C ALA A 81 3.84 16.15 1.73
N SER A 82 3.06 16.83 0.89
CA SER A 82 1.60 16.90 1.04
C SER A 82 0.97 15.51 0.89
N PRO A 83 0.18 15.02 1.87
CA PRO A 83 -0.49 13.71 1.78
C PRO A 83 -1.34 13.57 0.52
N LYS A 84 -2.07 14.63 0.14
CA LYS A 84 -2.96 14.63 -1.03
C LYS A 84 -2.19 14.42 -2.33
N VAL A 85 -1.05 15.09 -2.47
CA VAL A 85 -0.18 14.97 -3.66
C VAL A 85 0.43 13.57 -3.72
N VAL A 86 0.93 13.05 -2.58
CA VAL A 86 1.50 11.70 -2.52
C VAL A 86 0.46 10.64 -2.85
N ALA A 87 -0.77 10.75 -2.32
CA ALA A 87 -1.85 9.81 -2.61
C ALA A 87 -2.24 9.83 -4.10
N ALA A 88 -2.39 11.02 -4.69
CA ALA A 88 -2.72 11.16 -6.11
C ALA A 88 -1.61 10.60 -7.02
N TRP A 89 -0.35 10.86 -6.68
CA TRP A 89 0.79 10.28 -7.40
C TRP A 89 0.79 8.76 -7.31
N LEU A 90 0.66 8.20 -6.09
CA LEU A 90 0.70 6.76 -5.87
C LEU A 90 -0.42 6.04 -6.64
N ALA A 91 -1.63 6.62 -6.68
CA ALA A 91 -2.77 6.06 -7.42
C ALA A 91 -2.53 5.90 -8.93
N VAL A 92 -1.62 6.69 -9.52
CA VAL A 92 -1.28 6.61 -10.95
C VAL A 92 -0.14 5.61 -11.22
N GLN A 93 0.62 5.22 -10.18
CA GLN A 93 1.76 4.32 -10.32
C GLN A 93 1.42 2.83 -10.12
N LEU A 94 0.26 2.51 -9.54
CA LEU A 94 -0.19 1.14 -9.22
C LEU A 94 -1.06 0.53 -10.34
#